data_AF-A0A355GET0-F1
#
_entry.id   AF-A0A355GET0-F1
#
_cell.length_a   1.000
_cell.length_b   1.000
_cell.length_c   1.000
_cell.angle_alpha   90.00
_cell.angle_beta   90.00
_cell.angle_gamma   90.00
#
_symmetry.space_group_name_H-M   'P 1'
#
loop_
_entity.id
_entity.type
_entity.pdbx_description
1 polymer ?
#
loop_
_entity_poly.entity_id
_entity_poly.type
_entity_poly.pdbx_seq_one_letter_code
_entity_poly.pdbx_strand_id
1 'polypeptide(L)'
;GEMLATLLPHFQTVILTQYLSNPRRIPVEELVDLTRSTQQSTGNTSQVIITQSPEAAWFRAKEVLTGDSLVCVTGSFFIAAELRELLLGTTDEVLVTESC
;
A
#
# COMPACT_ATOMS: atom_id res chain seq x y z
N GLY A 1 1.55 -5.01 -14.28
CA GLY A 1 0.24 -4.60 -14.84
C GLY A 1 -0.86 -5.57 -14.50
N GLU A 2 -0.70 -6.87 -14.79
CA GLU A 2 -1.78 -7.88 -14.67
C GLU A 2 -2.49 -7.88 -13.31
N MET A 3 -1.73 -7.92 -12.21
CA MET A 3 -2.30 -7.83 -10.85
C MET A 3 -3.15 -6.58 -10.63
N LEU A 4 -2.66 -5.40 -11.05
CA LEU A 4 -3.40 -4.14 -10.90
C LEU A 4 -4.68 -4.16 -11.75
N ALA A 5 -4.61 -4.68 -12.97
CA ALA A 5 -5.77 -4.78 -13.85
C ALA A 5 -6.87 -5.67 -13.25
N THR A 6 -6.50 -6.72 -12.53
CA THR A 6 -7.44 -7.58 -11.80
C THR A 6 -8.02 -6.90 -10.56
N LEU A 7 -7.21 -6.20 -9.77
CA LEU A 7 -7.63 -5.69 -8.46
C LEU A 7 -8.39 -4.36 -8.52
N LEU A 8 -7.90 -3.39 -9.31
CA LEU A 8 -8.42 -2.02 -9.33
C LEU A 8 -9.95 -1.91 -9.51
N PRO A 9 -10.63 -2.75 -10.33
CA PRO A 9 -12.09 -2.68 -10.49
C PRO A 9 -12.89 -3.00 -9.22
N HIS A 10 -12.28 -3.64 -8.23
CA HIS A 10 -12.96 -4.07 -7.00
C HIS A 10 -12.85 -3.06 -5.85
N PHE A 11 -12.12 -1.96 -6.03
CA PHE A 11 -11.88 -0.98 -4.97
C PHE A 11 -12.32 0.42 -5.40
N GLN A 12 -13.01 1.12 -4.50
CA GLN A 12 -13.36 2.53 -4.70
C GLN A 12 -12.13 3.43 -4.47
N THR A 13 -11.33 3.10 -3.46
CA THR A 13 -10.12 3.83 -3.08
C THR A 13 -8.94 2.86 -3.00
N VAL A 14 -7.82 3.25 -3.60
CA VAL A 14 -6.58 2.50 -3.65
C VAL A 14 -5.48 3.36 -3.06
N ILE A 15 -4.86 2.88 -1.98
CA ILE A 15 -3.75 3.56 -1.32
C ILE A 15 -2.46 2.87 -1.76
N LEU A 16 -1.66 3.57 -2.56
CA LEU A 16 -0.36 3.12 -3.01
C LEU A 16 0.69 3.46 -1.96
N THR A 17 1.59 2.50 -1.72
CA THR A 17 2.70 2.63 -0.79
C THR A 17 3.85 1.72 -1.20
N GLN A 18 4.94 1.78 -0.45
CA GLN A 18 6.13 0.94 -0.61
C GLN A 18 6.53 0.33 0.73
N TYR A 19 6.97 -0.93 0.72
CA TYR A 19 7.59 -1.55 1.89
C TYR A 19 9.00 -0.99 2.08
N LEU A 20 9.46 -0.95 3.33
CA LEU A 20 10.73 -0.32 3.69
C LEU A 20 11.85 -1.33 3.95
N SER A 21 11.52 -2.53 4.44
CA SER A 21 12.47 -3.54 4.92
C SER A 21 13.26 -4.26 3.83
N ASN A 22 12.78 -4.28 2.58
CA ASN A 22 13.42 -5.02 1.49
C ASN A 22 13.87 -4.09 0.35
N PRO A 23 15.15 -4.15 -0.07
CA PRO A 23 15.69 -3.26 -1.10
C PRO A 23 15.10 -3.51 -2.49
N ARG A 24 14.44 -4.65 -2.72
CA ARG A 24 13.71 -4.94 -3.97
C ARG A 24 12.36 -4.23 -4.04
N ARG A 25 12.15 -3.15 -3.26
CA ARG A 25 10.91 -2.36 -3.31
C ARG A 25 10.79 -1.66 -4.65
N ILE A 26 9.56 -1.59 -5.13
CA ILE A 26 9.19 -0.66 -6.19
C ILE A 26 8.91 0.68 -5.50
N PRO A 27 9.61 1.77 -5.86
CA PRO A 27 9.29 3.11 -5.36
C PRO A 27 7.83 3.46 -5.65
N VAL A 28 7.17 4.15 -4.72
CA VAL A 28 5.73 4.42 -4.88
C VAL A 28 5.46 5.26 -6.14
N GLU A 29 6.40 6.09 -6.57
CA GLU A 29 6.30 6.89 -7.80
C GLU A 29 6.19 5.99 -9.05
N GLU A 30 6.99 4.92 -9.12
CA GLU A 30 6.90 3.93 -10.21
C GLU A 30 5.57 3.16 -10.15
N LEU A 31 5.11 2.82 -8.95
CA LEU A 31 3.81 2.16 -8.77
C LEU A 31 2.64 3.06 -9.20
N VAL A 32 2.76 4.38 -9.02
CA VAL A 32 1.78 5.37 -9.50
C VAL A 32 1.69 5.35 -11.02
N ASP A 33 2.82 5.32 -11.72
CA ASP A 33 2.85 5.29 -13.18
C ASP A 33 2.24 3.99 -13.72
N LEU A 34 2.55 2.86 -13.11
CA LEU A 34 1.94 1.56 -13.45
C LEU A 34 0.43 1.55 -13.20
N THR A 35 -0.02 2.13 -12.08
CA THR A 35 -1.44 2.21 -11.73
C THR A 35 -2.18 3.10 -12.71
N ARG A 36 -1.67 4.30 -13.02
CA ARG A 36 -2.27 5.22 -13.99
C ARG A 36 -2.35 4.62 -15.39
N SER A 37 -1.28 3.96 -15.84
CA SER A 37 -1.25 3.27 -17.13
C SER A 37 -2.32 2.17 -17.20
N THR A 38 -2.51 1.44 -16.10
CA THR A 38 -3.54 0.41 -15.98
C THR A 38 -4.95 1.01 -15.96
N GLN A 39 -5.16 2.11 -15.25
CA GLN A 39 -6.44 2.82 -15.25
C GLN A 39 -6.83 3.30 -16.65
N GLN A 40 -5.87 3.88 -17.39
CA GLN A 40 -6.08 4.32 -18.77
C GLN A 40 -6.45 3.17 -19.71
N SER A 41 -5.78 2.02 -19.61
CA SER A 41 -6.02 0.89 -20.51
C SER A 41 -7.30 0.10 -20.18
N THR A 42 -7.77 0.15 -18.93
CA THR A 42 -8.95 -0.60 -18.47
C THR A 42 -10.20 0.28 -18.30
N GLY A 43 -10.07 1.60 -18.37
CA GLY A 43 -11.15 2.54 -18.05
C GLY A 43 -11.49 2.60 -16.55
N ASN A 44 -10.62 2.08 -15.68
CA ASN A 44 -10.83 2.12 -14.24
C ASN A 44 -10.71 3.55 -13.67
N THR A 45 -11.61 3.92 -12.77
CA THR A 45 -11.71 5.27 -12.18
C THR A 45 -11.55 5.28 -10.66
N SER A 46 -10.97 4.23 -10.07
CA SER A 46 -10.72 4.16 -8.62
C SER A 46 -9.88 5.36 -8.16
N GLN A 47 -10.19 5.90 -6.98
CA GLN A 47 -9.45 7.00 -6.40
C GLN A 47 -8.08 6.50 -5.93
N VAL A 48 -7.00 7.14 -6.38
CA VAL A 48 -5.64 6.78 -5.97
C VAL A 48 -5.11 7.78 -4.94
N ILE A 49 -4.66 7.26 -3.79
CA ILE A 49 -3.95 8.01 -2.74
C ILE A 49 -2.52 7.48 -2.68
N ILE A 50 -1.54 8.38 -2.54
CA ILE A 50 -0.11 8.04 -2.58
C ILE A 50 0.49 8.28 -1.20
N THR A 51 1.24 7.31 -0.69
CA THR A 51 1.92 7.36 0.61
C THR A 51 3.32 6.76 0.53
N GLN A 52 4.22 7.17 1.41
CA GLN A 52 5.64 6.81 1.34
C GLN A 52 6.03 5.62 2.24
N SER A 53 5.12 5.15 3.10
CA SER A 53 5.34 4.02 4.01
C SER A 53 4.02 3.29 4.32
N PRO A 54 4.07 2.01 4.77
CA PRO A 54 2.86 1.29 5.16
C PRO A 54 2.14 1.92 6.35
N GLU A 55 2.91 2.53 7.26
CA GLU A 55 2.37 3.31 8.37
C GLU A 55 1.56 4.52 7.88
N ALA A 56 2.14 5.32 6.98
CA ALA A 56 1.41 6.43 6.38
C ALA A 56 0.16 5.94 5.62
N ALA A 57 0.26 4.82 4.89
CA ALA A 57 -0.88 4.20 4.21
C ALA A 57 -2.00 3.84 5.20
N TRP A 58 -1.64 3.27 6.35
CA TRP A 58 -2.59 2.90 7.39
C TRP A 58 -3.29 4.10 8.02
N PHE A 59 -2.54 5.16 8.35
CA PHE A 59 -3.15 6.39 8.86
C PHE A 59 -4.10 7.00 7.84
N ARG A 60 -3.69 7.08 6.56
CA ARG A 60 -4.56 7.58 5.48
C ARG A 60 -5.79 6.70 5.30
N ALA A 61 -5.67 5.38 5.42
CA ALA A 61 -6.82 4.47 5.39
C ALA A 61 -7.81 4.86 6.49
N LYS A 62 -7.37 4.93 7.75
CA LYS A 62 -8.24 5.28 8.89
C LYS A 62 -8.98 6.62 8.72
N GLU A 63 -8.38 7.58 8.03
CA GLU A 63 -9.03 8.88 7.77
C GLU A 63 -10.13 8.83 6.71
N VAL A 64 -10.03 7.91 5.73
CA VAL A 64 -10.98 7.84 4.61
C VAL A 64 -12.04 6.75 4.78
N LEU A 65 -11.86 5.82 5.72
CA LEU A 65 -12.81 4.75 6.00
C LEU A 65 -14.10 5.30 6.59
N THR A 66 -15.23 4.78 6.12
CA THR A 66 -16.55 4.92 6.73
C THR A 66 -16.87 3.67 7.55
N GLY A 67 -17.96 3.70 8.33
CA GLY A 67 -18.34 2.58 9.23
C GLY A 67 -18.52 1.22 8.55
N ASP A 68 -18.82 1.19 7.25
CA ASP A 68 -19.06 -0.04 6.47
C ASP A 68 -17.88 -0.40 5.53
N SER A 69 -16.74 0.27 5.68
CA SER A 69 -15.60 0.07 4.78
C SER A 69 -14.77 -1.16 5.15
N LEU A 70 -14.24 -1.85 4.14
CA LEU A 70 -13.26 -2.93 4.30
C LEU A 70 -11.89 -2.47 3.80
N VAL A 71 -10.84 -2.77 4.58
CA VAL A 71 -9.44 -2.56 4.16
C VAL A 71 -8.87 -3.88 3.67
N CYS A 72 -8.39 -3.89 2.42
CA CYS A 72 -7.60 -4.99 1.87
C CYS A 72 -6.14 -4.57 1.77
N VAL A 73 -5.25 -5.37 2.34
CA VAL A 73 -3.80 -5.15 2.32
C VAL A 73 -3.21 -6.21 1.40
N THR A 74 -2.61 -5.80 0.29
CA THR A 74 -2.25 -6.71 -0.81
C THR A 74 -1.03 -6.22 -1.60
N GLY A 75 -0.66 -6.96 -2.65
CA GLY A 75 0.42 -6.64 -3.58
C GLY A 75 1.79 -7.19 -3.19
N SER A 76 2.02 -7.50 -1.91
CA SER A 76 3.29 -8.08 -1.45
C SER A 76 3.16 -8.71 -0.06
N PHE A 77 3.91 -9.80 0.17
CA PHE A 77 4.11 -10.35 1.51
C PHE A 77 4.83 -9.37 2.45
N PHE A 78 5.75 -8.56 1.92
CA PHE A 78 6.47 -7.56 2.73
C PHE A 78 5.53 -6.47 3.25
N ILE A 79 4.58 -6.00 2.42
CA ILE A 79 3.55 -5.05 2.85
C ILE A 79 2.67 -5.66 3.95
N ALA A 80 2.23 -6.91 3.75
CA ALA A 80 1.39 -7.59 4.74
C ALA A 80 2.13 -7.80 6.07
N ALA A 81 3.42 -8.14 6.04
CA ALA A 81 4.24 -8.31 7.23
C ALA A 81 4.46 -6.99 7.99
N GLU A 82 4.94 -5.94 7.32
CA GLU A 82 5.20 -4.64 7.94
C GLU A 82 3.93 -4.03 8.55
N LEU A 83 2.79 -4.14 7.84
CA LEU A 83 1.53 -3.65 8.38
C LEU A 83 1.02 -4.51 9.53
N ARG A 84 1.22 -5.83 9.49
CA ARG A 84 0.86 -6.72 10.61
C ARG A 84 1.62 -6.33 11.87
N GLU A 85 2.92 -6.04 11.77
CA GLU A 85 3.72 -5.59 12.90
C GLU A 85 3.21 -4.26 13.46
N LEU A 86 2.90 -3.31 12.58
CA LEU A 86 2.28 -2.03 12.97
C LEU A 86 0.97 -2.22 13.73
N LEU A 87 0.09 -3.10 13.24
CA LEU A 87 -1.22 -3.37 13.83
C LEU A 87 -1.11 -4.11 15.18
N LEU A 88 -0.05 -4.89 15.39
CA LEU A 88 0.22 -5.59 16.64
C LEU A 88 1.06 -4.78 17.62
N GLY A 89 1.57 -3.61 17.20
CA GLY A 89 2.44 -2.76 18.02
C GLY A 89 3.86 -3.30 18.20
N THR A 90 4.37 -4.07 17.23
CA THR A 90 5.69 -4.72 17.32
C THR A 90 6.76 -4.06 16.44
N THR A 91 6.47 -2.88 15.88
CA THR A 91 7.36 -2.18 14.92
C THR A 91 8.68 -1.67 15.55
N ASP A 92 8.77 -1.60 16.88
CA ASP A 92 9.90 -0.98 17.59
C ASP A 92 11.18 -1.84 17.71
N GLU A 93 11.16 -3.16 17.44
CA GLU A 93 12.31 -4.01 17.77
C GLU A 93 13.40 -4.12 16.69
N VAL A 94 13.10 -3.83 15.42
CA VAL A 94 14.05 -4.10 14.31
C VAL A 94 14.85 -2.87 13.85
N LEU A 95 14.38 -1.64 14.13
CA LEU A 95 15.08 -0.41 13.72
C LEU A 95 16.16 0.05 14.72
N VAL A 96 16.26 -0.56 15.91
CA VAL A 96 17.23 -0.15 16.95
C VAL A 96 18.55 -0.93 16.86
N THR A 97 18.63 -2.02 16.09
CA THR A 97 19.82 -2.90 16.07
C THR A 97 20.86 -2.61 14.98
N GLU A 98 20.65 -1.64 14.09
CA GLU A 98 21.66 -1.24 13.07
C GLU A 98 22.38 0.07 13.39
N SER A 99 22.54 0.40 14.67
CA SER A 99 23.41 1.49 15.11
C SER A 99 24.22 1.07 16.34
N CYS A 100 25.23 0.24 16.11
CA CYS A 100 26.37 0.02 17.01
C CYS A 100 27.66 -0.06 16.19
#